data_AF-A0A966SFD6-F1
#
_entry.id   AF-A0A966SFD6-F1
#
_cell.length_a   1.000
_cell.length_b   1.000
_cell.length_c   1.000
_cell.angle_alpha   90.00
_cell.angle_beta   90.00
_cell.angle_gamma   90.00
#
_symmetry.space_group_name_H-M   'P 1'
#
loop_
_entity.id
_entity.type
_entity.pdbx_description
1 polymer ?
#
loop_
_entity_poly.entity_id
_entity_poly.type
_entity_poly.pdbx_seq_one_letter_code
_entity_poly.pdbx_strand_id
1 'polypeptide(L)'
;MDDMLPKAYAITSAVPYLGTAMFYLQRGWSLIDQALQPALVMAESGMSVVDHDLALAQRTVHAAYPAALESVIRQVVERNDTRYEVSTGGQWMLMRTALEWSNFTAFYGGSWRWRQRDVVQRSMDGFSHERNWSLNLLPGGLVGRLEKRAGTDLVDFDTWRAIETLALHQRRYLIFGRMREVTPIGWAGIENGNRSFARGVHGGVYRTNPRTARLAEQSMRSAAGYLGLPSMWDLSAIQRAVFSPPVIAVRVSLPESARRGAAGWFGFNSLTGLSYADPQDADSPVIEKPLGEKLLGSRTASPMMVEAAATTSFVRPVPRVDGAQEAPSLYNPYWRPRLTRLSVVDRLQLAALDGDPLWLAGVPR
;
A
#
# COMPACT_ATOMS: atom_id res chain seq x y z
N MET A 1 15.26 33.84 -6.73
CA MET A 1 16.18 34.27 -7.81
C MET A 1 16.22 35.80 -7.96
N ASP A 2 15.12 36.49 -7.63
CA ASP A 2 14.96 37.95 -7.73
C ASP A 2 16.03 38.78 -7.00
N ASP A 3 16.66 38.24 -5.94
CA ASP A 3 17.75 38.93 -5.22
C ASP A 3 19.16 38.59 -5.70
N MET A 4 19.37 37.44 -6.35
CA MET A 4 20.70 37.00 -6.79
C MET A 4 21.12 37.66 -8.10
N LEU A 5 20.19 37.82 -9.03
CA LEU A 5 20.47 38.35 -10.37
C LEU A 5 20.79 39.86 -10.37
N PRO A 6 20.13 40.73 -9.58
CA PRO A 6 20.52 42.13 -9.47
C PRO A 6 21.89 42.33 -8.82
N LYS A 7 22.25 41.48 -7.84
CA LYS A 7 23.56 41.50 -7.18
C LYS A 7 24.67 40.98 -8.09
N ALA A 8 24.40 39.91 -8.83
CA ALA A 8 25.30 39.42 -9.86
C ALA A 8 25.49 40.47 -10.97
N TYR A 9 24.40 41.10 -11.44
CA TYR A 9 24.43 42.21 -12.40
C TYR A 9 25.27 43.40 -11.89
N ALA A 10 25.09 43.80 -10.63
CA ALA A 10 25.89 44.86 -10.02
C ALA A 10 27.39 44.52 -10.02
N ILE A 11 27.75 43.24 -9.80
CA ILE A 11 29.14 42.75 -9.79
C ILE A 11 29.71 42.59 -11.21
N THR A 12 28.91 42.21 -12.20
CA THR A 12 29.37 41.97 -13.59
C THR A 12 29.20 43.18 -14.53
N SER A 13 28.59 44.26 -14.07
CA SER A 13 28.34 45.49 -14.86
C SER A 13 29.61 46.18 -15.37
N ALA A 14 30.77 45.89 -14.76
CA ALA A 14 32.07 46.41 -15.18
C ALA A 14 32.62 45.77 -16.47
N VAL A 15 31.99 44.71 -16.99
CA VAL A 15 32.42 44.04 -18.22
C VAL A 15 31.35 44.24 -19.31
N PRO A 16 31.64 45.03 -20.37
CA PRO A 16 30.72 45.22 -21.50
C PRO A 16 30.31 43.87 -22.11
N TYR A 17 29.08 43.74 -22.61
CA TYR A 17 28.43 42.54 -23.17
C TYR A 17 27.89 41.48 -22.17
N LEU A 18 28.45 41.35 -20.96
CA LEU A 18 27.88 40.45 -19.94
C LEU A 18 26.58 41.00 -19.33
N GLY A 19 26.45 42.32 -19.19
CA GLY A 19 25.26 42.96 -18.62
C GLY A 19 24.01 42.80 -19.49
N THR A 20 24.13 42.93 -20.82
CA THR A 20 23.02 42.75 -21.76
C THR A 20 22.61 41.28 -21.89
N ALA A 21 23.59 40.36 -21.98
CA ALA A 21 23.31 38.92 -21.94
C ALA A 21 22.61 38.51 -20.64
N MET A 22 23.04 39.07 -19.49
CA MET A 22 22.37 38.78 -18.23
C MET A 22 20.98 39.37 -18.09
N PHE A 23 20.73 40.56 -18.65
CA PHE A 23 19.40 41.15 -18.69
C PHE A 23 18.41 40.29 -19.50
N TYR A 24 18.81 39.80 -20.67
CA TYR A 24 17.96 38.92 -21.49
C TYR A 24 17.76 37.55 -20.84
N LEU A 25 18.80 36.98 -20.22
CA LEU A 25 18.66 35.76 -19.42
C LEU A 25 17.71 35.97 -18.23
N GLN A 26 17.82 37.08 -17.51
CA GLN A 26 16.92 37.41 -16.40
C GLN A 26 15.48 37.52 -16.87
N ARG A 27 15.24 38.23 -17.98
CA ARG A 27 13.89 38.42 -18.52
C ARG A 27 13.30 37.10 -19.05
N GLY A 28 14.08 36.31 -19.78
CA GLY A 28 13.68 34.99 -20.24
C GLY A 28 13.36 34.03 -19.09
N TRP A 29 14.22 34.00 -18.06
CA TRP A 29 13.97 33.21 -16.86
C TRP A 29 12.75 33.68 -16.08
N SER A 30 12.51 34.99 -15.94
CA SER A 30 11.32 35.49 -15.24
C SER A 30 10.00 35.09 -15.92
N LEU A 31 9.98 35.01 -17.26
CA LEU A 31 8.81 34.57 -18.02
C LEU A 31 8.57 33.07 -17.85
N ILE A 32 9.64 32.28 -17.90
CA ILE A 32 9.57 30.84 -17.61
C ILE A 32 9.09 30.65 -16.16
N ASP A 33 9.64 31.38 -15.20
CA ASP A 33 9.30 31.25 -13.78
C ASP A 33 7.83 31.58 -13.50
N GLN A 34 7.31 32.65 -14.11
CA GLN A 34 5.91 33.07 -13.98
C GLN A 34 4.90 32.07 -14.55
N ALA A 35 5.27 31.31 -15.59
CA ALA A 35 4.40 30.30 -16.18
C ALA A 35 4.60 28.91 -15.55
N LEU A 36 5.85 28.55 -15.27
CA LEU A 36 6.23 27.22 -14.82
C LEU A 36 5.91 27.01 -13.34
N GLN A 37 6.16 28.00 -12.46
CA GLN A 37 5.90 27.83 -11.03
C GLN A 37 4.42 27.52 -10.74
N PRO A 38 3.44 28.28 -11.27
CA PRO A 38 2.03 27.95 -11.04
C PRO A 38 1.64 26.60 -11.63
N ALA A 39 2.16 26.25 -12.82
CA ALA A 39 1.87 24.97 -13.45
C ALA A 39 2.40 23.78 -12.64
N LEU A 40 3.62 23.89 -12.07
CA LEU A 40 4.20 22.86 -11.20
C LEU A 40 3.42 22.73 -9.89
N VAL A 41 3.05 23.84 -9.27
CA VAL A 41 2.21 23.82 -8.06
C VAL A 41 0.86 23.18 -8.37
N MET A 42 0.23 23.51 -9.51
CA MET A 42 -1.03 22.88 -9.94
C MET A 42 -0.86 21.38 -10.19
N ALA A 43 0.20 20.96 -10.87
CA ALA A 43 0.48 19.55 -11.14
C ALA A 43 0.71 18.77 -9.83
N GLU A 44 1.50 19.32 -8.90
CA GLU A 44 1.71 18.73 -7.58
C GLU A 44 0.40 18.65 -6.78
N SER A 45 -0.43 19.70 -6.83
CA SER A 45 -1.74 19.72 -6.18
C SER A 45 -2.66 18.64 -6.76
N GLY A 46 -2.72 18.53 -8.09
CA GLY A 46 -3.52 17.53 -8.78
C GLY A 46 -3.09 16.11 -8.42
N MET A 47 -1.78 15.83 -8.44
CA MET A 47 -1.24 14.54 -8.02
C MET A 47 -1.54 14.26 -6.54
N SER A 48 -1.42 15.27 -5.68
CA SER A 48 -1.72 15.15 -4.26
C SER A 48 -3.19 14.83 -3.98
N VAL A 49 -4.12 15.34 -4.80
CA VAL A 49 -5.55 14.98 -4.75
C VAL A 49 -5.73 13.53 -5.17
N VAL A 50 -5.11 13.10 -6.27
CA VAL A 50 -5.18 11.70 -6.73
C VAL A 50 -4.67 10.73 -5.66
N ASP A 51 -3.56 11.05 -4.99
CA ASP A 51 -3.01 10.23 -3.91
C ASP A 51 -3.99 10.10 -2.73
N HIS A 52 -4.69 11.18 -2.38
CA HIS A 52 -5.71 11.17 -1.33
C HIS A 52 -6.98 10.41 -1.72
N ASP A 53 -7.41 10.55 -2.97
CA ASP A 53 -8.56 9.83 -3.52
C ASP A 53 -8.29 8.32 -3.57
N LEU A 54 -7.08 7.91 -3.99
CA LEU A 54 -6.66 6.51 -3.95
C LEU A 54 -6.62 5.96 -2.53
N ALA A 55 -6.08 6.73 -1.58
CA ALA A 55 -6.07 6.34 -0.17
C ALA A 55 -7.49 6.25 0.40
N LEU A 56 -8.40 7.15 0.03
CA LEU A 56 -9.80 7.11 0.42
C LEU A 56 -10.52 5.90 -0.19
N ALA A 57 -10.31 5.61 -1.47
CA ALA A 57 -10.85 4.44 -2.14
C ALA A 57 -10.38 3.16 -1.42
N GLN A 58 -9.09 3.09 -1.08
CA GLN A 58 -8.53 1.97 -0.33
C GLN A 58 -9.16 1.82 1.07
N ARG A 59 -9.34 2.91 1.82
CA ARG A 59 -10.04 2.88 3.11
C ARG A 59 -11.49 2.41 2.97
N THR A 60 -12.17 2.82 1.90
CA THR A 60 -13.54 2.38 1.60
C THR A 60 -13.59 0.89 1.30
N VAL A 61 -12.71 0.38 0.44
CA VAL A 61 -12.59 -1.06 0.14
C VAL A 61 -12.28 -1.85 1.40
N HIS A 62 -11.37 -1.34 2.24
CA HIS A 62 -11.00 -1.97 3.49
C HIS A 62 -12.18 -2.06 4.46
N ALA A 63 -12.92 -0.96 4.65
CA ALA A 63 -14.10 -0.91 5.50
C ALA A 63 -15.25 -1.78 4.99
N ALA A 64 -15.41 -1.87 3.67
CA ALA A 64 -16.45 -2.70 3.03
C ALA A 64 -16.10 -4.19 3.02
N TYR A 65 -14.83 -4.57 3.19
CA TYR A 65 -14.36 -5.95 3.04
C TYR A 65 -15.18 -6.99 3.82
N PRO A 66 -15.49 -6.81 5.13
CA PRO A 66 -16.26 -7.79 5.89
C PRO A 66 -17.62 -8.12 5.28
N ALA A 67 -18.36 -7.11 4.82
CA ALA A 67 -19.68 -7.28 4.19
C ALA A 67 -19.57 -7.78 2.73
N ALA A 68 -18.53 -7.33 2.02
CA ALA A 68 -18.26 -7.76 0.66
C ALA A 68 -17.86 -9.25 0.59
N LEU A 69 -17.12 -9.75 1.58
CA LEU A 69 -16.65 -11.14 1.58
C LEU A 69 -17.80 -12.14 1.49
N GLU A 70 -18.77 -12.05 2.40
CA GLU A 70 -19.90 -12.98 2.41
C GLU A 70 -20.76 -12.85 1.16
N SER A 71 -21.09 -11.61 0.76
CA SER A 71 -21.94 -11.36 -0.40
C SER A 71 -21.32 -11.86 -1.70
N VAL A 72 -20.02 -11.64 -1.91
CA VAL A 72 -19.30 -12.15 -3.09
C VAL A 72 -19.27 -13.67 -3.10
N ILE A 73 -18.99 -14.32 -1.96
CA ILE A 73 -18.97 -15.79 -1.90
C ILE A 73 -20.36 -16.37 -2.19
N ARG A 74 -21.42 -15.83 -1.60
CA ARG A 74 -22.80 -16.27 -1.90
C ARG A 74 -23.14 -16.11 -3.37
N GLN A 75 -22.84 -14.95 -3.96
CA GLN A 75 -23.05 -14.71 -5.39
C GLN A 75 -22.25 -15.68 -6.27
N VAL A 76 -21.01 -16.01 -5.92
CA VAL A 76 -20.21 -16.99 -6.66
C VAL A 76 -20.81 -18.38 -6.57
N VAL A 77 -21.29 -18.79 -5.40
CA VAL A 77 -21.94 -20.09 -5.20
C VAL A 77 -23.24 -20.17 -6.00
N GLU A 78 -24.13 -19.18 -5.84
CA GLU A 78 -25.42 -19.10 -6.54
C GLU A 78 -25.25 -19.05 -8.07
N ARG A 79 -24.25 -18.31 -8.56
CA ARG A 79 -23.97 -18.19 -9.99
C ARG A 79 -23.37 -19.46 -10.58
N ASN A 80 -22.66 -20.25 -9.79
CA ASN A 80 -22.13 -21.55 -10.22
C ASN A 80 -23.21 -22.63 -10.24
N ASP A 81 -24.00 -22.76 -9.16
CA ASP A 81 -25.14 -23.67 -9.08
C ASP A 81 -26.07 -23.26 -7.92
N THR A 82 -27.31 -22.89 -8.25
CA THR A 82 -28.32 -22.39 -7.29
C THR A 82 -28.78 -23.43 -6.27
N ARG A 83 -28.41 -24.70 -6.45
CA ARG A 83 -28.72 -25.77 -5.49
C ARG A 83 -27.76 -25.83 -4.32
N TYR A 84 -26.59 -25.21 -4.44
CA TYR A 84 -25.61 -25.18 -3.37
C TYR A 84 -25.82 -23.94 -2.50
N GLU A 85 -25.60 -24.12 -1.21
CA GLU A 85 -25.67 -23.05 -0.23
C GLU A 85 -24.39 -23.02 0.60
N VAL A 86 -24.04 -21.85 1.14
CA VAL A 86 -22.93 -21.75 2.08
C VAL A 86 -23.37 -22.36 3.42
N SER A 87 -22.69 -23.44 3.82
CA SER A 87 -22.95 -24.17 5.07
C SER A 87 -22.75 -23.31 6.32
N THR A 88 -23.24 -23.75 7.47
CA THR A 88 -23.08 -23.06 8.76
C THR A 88 -21.60 -22.90 9.13
N GLY A 89 -20.80 -23.96 8.97
CA GLY A 89 -19.36 -23.93 9.14
C GLY A 89 -18.68 -22.99 8.14
N GLY A 90 -19.14 -22.99 6.89
CA GLY A 90 -18.68 -22.05 5.87
C GLY A 90 -18.91 -20.58 6.26
N GLN A 91 -20.10 -20.24 6.74
CA GLN A 91 -20.42 -18.90 7.22
C GLN A 91 -19.54 -18.49 8.41
N TRP A 92 -19.33 -19.41 9.36
CA TRP A 92 -18.42 -19.16 10.49
C TRP A 92 -16.99 -18.88 10.02
N MET A 93 -16.47 -19.65 9.05
CA MET A 93 -15.15 -19.43 8.50
C MET A 93 -15.01 -18.06 7.82
N LEU A 94 -16.03 -17.63 7.06
CA LEU A 94 -16.05 -16.30 6.44
C LEU A 94 -16.03 -15.19 7.50
N MET A 95 -16.82 -15.33 8.57
CA MET A 95 -16.79 -14.40 9.71
C MET A 95 -15.40 -14.35 10.35
N ARG A 96 -14.76 -15.51 10.59
CA ARG A 96 -13.40 -15.55 11.11
C ARG A 96 -12.40 -14.87 10.18
N THR A 97 -12.45 -15.13 8.88
CA THR A 97 -11.56 -14.46 7.91
C THR A 97 -11.77 -12.95 7.90
N ALA A 98 -13.00 -12.47 8.05
CA ALA A 98 -13.29 -11.05 8.19
C ALA A 98 -12.67 -10.44 9.46
N LEU A 99 -12.65 -11.18 10.57
CA LEU A 99 -11.93 -10.78 11.79
C LEU A 99 -10.41 -10.82 11.60
N GLU A 100 -9.87 -11.85 10.96
CA GLU A 100 -8.44 -11.96 10.65
C GLU A 100 -7.94 -10.80 9.77
N TRP A 101 -8.76 -10.34 8.82
CA TRP A 101 -8.47 -9.17 8.00
C TRP A 101 -8.16 -7.92 8.85
N SER A 102 -8.90 -7.71 9.95
CA SER A 102 -8.67 -6.59 10.86
C SER A 102 -7.29 -6.64 11.55
N ASN A 103 -6.77 -7.85 11.82
CA ASN A 103 -5.43 -8.06 12.38
C ASN A 103 -4.34 -8.07 11.31
N PHE A 104 -4.71 -8.39 10.07
CA PHE A 104 -3.79 -8.46 8.94
C PHE A 104 -3.28 -7.07 8.54
N THR A 105 -4.15 -6.07 8.65
CA THR A 105 -3.86 -4.69 8.24
C THR A 105 -3.82 -3.73 9.42
N ALA A 106 -3.13 -2.60 9.28
CA ALA A 106 -3.19 -1.50 10.24
C ALA A 106 -3.32 -0.15 9.52
N PHE A 107 -4.00 0.79 10.17
CA PHE A 107 -4.13 2.14 9.67
C PHE A 107 -2.90 2.97 10.06
N TYR A 108 -2.27 3.60 9.08
CA TYR A 108 -1.11 4.45 9.24
C TYR A 108 -1.50 5.91 8.98
N GLY A 109 -1.73 6.66 10.06
CA GLY A 109 -2.01 8.09 10.02
C GLY A 109 -1.12 8.90 10.97
N GLY A 110 -1.10 10.22 10.80
CA GLY A 110 -0.28 11.11 11.63
C GLY A 110 1.21 10.73 11.59
N SER A 111 1.84 10.56 12.76
CA SER A 111 3.25 10.18 12.89
C SER A 111 3.56 8.73 12.47
N TRP A 112 2.55 7.87 12.38
CA TRP A 112 2.71 6.48 11.95
C TRP A 112 3.03 6.35 10.45
N ARG A 113 2.93 7.45 9.68
CA ARG A 113 3.32 7.55 8.25
C ARG A 113 4.84 7.57 8.02
N TRP A 114 5.67 7.41 9.06
CA TRP A 114 7.14 7.44 8.95
C TRP A 114 7.74 6.52 7.89
N ARG A 115 7.17 5.33 7.69
CA ARG A 115 7.63 4.40 6.64
C ARG A 115 7.37 4.94 5.24
N GLN A 116 6.18 5.50 5.02
CA GLN A 116 5.82 6.09 3.74
C GLN A 116 6.74 7.27 3.43
N ARG A 117 6.99 8.13 4.43
CA ARG A 117 7.94 9.22 4.33
C ARG A 117 9.35 8.74 4.00
N ASP A 118 9.82 7.70 4.67
CA ASP A 118 11.15 7.12 4.43
C ASP A 118 11.28 6.56 3.00
N VAL A 119 10.27 5.86 2.50
CA VAL A 119 10.24 5.38 1.11
C VAL A 119 10.28 6.54 0.12
N VAL A 120 9.43 7.56 0.31
CA VAL A 120 9.38 8.74 -0.56
C VAL A 120 10.71 9.50 -0.54
N GLN A 121 11.28 9.75 0.63
CA GLN A 121 12.58 10.42 0.77
C GLN A 121 13.71 9.63 0.10
N ARG A 122 13.73 8.29 0.23
CA ARG A 122 14.73 7.44 -0.42
C ARG A 122 14.53 7.30 -1.93
N SER A 123 13.32 7.56 -2.42
CA SER A 123 13.02 7.51 -3.86
C SER A 123 13.48 8.75 -4.63
N MET A 124 13.85 9.81 -3.91
CA MET A 124 14.37 11.03 -4.52
C MET A 124 15.67 10.75 -5.27
N ASP A 125 15.82 11.38 -6.42
CA ASP A 125 17.06 11.35 -7.18
C ASP A 125 18.15 12.17 -6.47
N GLY A 126 19.40 12.00 -6.90
CA GLY A 126 20.53 12.70 -6.30
C GLY A 126 20.36 14.21 -6.32
N PHE A 127 19.78 14.77 -7.39
CA PHE A 127 19.55 16.21 -7.49
C PHE A 127 18.45 16.68 -6.52
N SER A 128 17.31 16.00 -6.40
CA SER A 128 16.27 16.44 -5.45
C SER A 128 16.74 16.35 -4.00
N HIS A 129 17.45 15.26 -3.68
CA HIS A 129 17.98 15.01 -2.34
C HIS A 129 19.05 16.05 -1.95
N GLU A 130 20.14 16.17 -2.71
CA GLU A 130 21.26 17.06 -2.37
C GLU A 130 21.97 17.68 -3.60
N ARG A 131 22.14 19.01 -3.60
CA ARG A 131 22.80 19.77 -4.68
C ARG A 131 23.99 20.56 -4.16
N ASN A 132 24.84 19.86 -3.44
CA ASN A 132 25.95 20.40 -2.69
C ASN A 132 27.22 20.45 -3.53
N TRP A 133 27.96 21.56 -3.48
CA TRP A 133 29.32 21.63 -4.01
C TRP A 133 30.18 22.65 -3.25
N SER A 134 31.49 22.50 -3.40
CA SER A 134 32.48 23.37 -2.78
C SER A 134 33.54 23.75 -3.81
N LEU A 135 33.81 25.04 -3.98
CA LEU A 135 34.83 25.54 -4.89
C LEU A 135 35.85 26.37 -4.12
N ASN A 136 37.11 25.95 -4.10
CA ASN A 136 38.19 26.77 -3.57
C ASN A 136 38.55 27.84 -4.60
N LEU A 137 38.61 29.11 -4.20
CA LEU A 137 38.91 30.21 -5.12
C LEU A 137 40.38 30.22 -5.58
N LEU A 138 41.27 29.62 -4.78
CA LEU A 138 42.68 29.41 -5.09
C LEU A 138 43.11 28.00 -4.64
N PRO A 139 44.19 27.45 -5.21
CA PRO A 139 44.78 26.19 -4.75
C PRO A 139 44.99 26.20 -3.23
N GLY A 140 44.59 25.12 -2.56
CA GLY A 140 44.68 24.99 -1.09
C GLY A 140 43.59 25.75 -0.29
N GLY A 141 42.68 26.48 -0.93
CA GLY A 141 41.59 27.19 -0.24
C GLY A 141 42.09 28.30 0.70
N LEU A 142 43.22 28.92 0.36
CA LEU A 142 43.95 29.87 1.21
C LEU A 142 43.29 31.24 1.34
N VAL A 143 42.43 31.65 0.41
CA VAL A 143 41.82 33.01 0.42
C VAL A 143 40.31 32.96 0.55
N GLY A 144 39.69 31.82 0.23
CA GLY A 144 38.27 31.62 0.38
C GLY A 144 37.77 30.40 -0.38
N ARG A 145 36.54 30.02 -0.04
CA ARG A 145 35.83 28.90 -0.65
C ARG A 145 34.36 29.28 -0.81
N LEU A 146 33.81 29.00 -1.98
CA LEU A 146 32.37 29.05 -2.20
C LEU A 146 31.76 27.73 -1.77
N GLU A 147 30.77 27.78 -0.90
CA GLU A 147 30.04 26.62 -0.40
C GLU A 147 28.58 26.74 -0.82
N LYS A 148 28.16 25.93 -1.81
CA LYS A 148 26.75 25.75 -2.14
C LYS A 148 26.21 24.60 -1.31
N ARG A 149 25.12 24.86 -0.58
CA ARG A 149 24.31 23.82 0.06
C ARG A 149 22.86 23.94 -0.37
N ALA A 150 22.28 22.82 -0.75
CA ALA A 150 20.90 22.77 -1.21
C ALA A 150 20.35 21.35 -1.09
N GLY A 151 19.06 21.25 -0.79
CA GLY A 151 18.33 19.99 -0.76
C GLY A 151 16.84 20.22 -0.56
N THR A 152 16.07 19.20 -0.92
CA THR A 152 14.62 19.17 -0.76
C THR A 152 14.29 18.08 0.24
N ASP A 153 13.48 18.40 1.26
CA ASP A 153 13.02 17.43 2.24
C ASP A 153 11.50 17.44 2.33
N LEU A 154 10.92 16.25 2.51
CA LEU A 154 9.60 16.12 3.08
C LEU A 154 9.71 16.33 4.60
N VAL A 155 9.37 17.53 5.05
CA VAL A 155 9.36 17.94 6.44
C VAL A 155 8.10 17.40 7.11
N ASP A 156 8.28 16.77 8.27
CA ASP A 156 7.27 15.96 8.95
C ASP A 156 6.65 14.92 8.02
N PHE A 157 5.50 15.22 7.43
CA PHE A 157 4.78 14.37 6.46
C PHE A 157 4.02 15.17 5.42
N ASP A 158 3.92 16.49 5.62
CA ASP A 158 2.86 17.31 5.04
C ASP A 158 3.41 18.52 4.28
N THR A 159 4.74 18.69 4.25
CA THR A 159 5.38 19.84 3.65
C THR A 159 6.61 19.42 2.87
N TRP A 160 6.60 19.64 1.57
CA TRP A 160 7.84 19.66 0.80
C TRP A 160 8.51 21.00 1.01
N ARG A 161 9.77 21.00 1.44
CA ARG A 161 10.56 22.22 1.58
C ARG A 161 11.91 22.06 0.90
N ALA A 162 12.23 23.00 0.02
CA ALA A 162 13.53 23.10 -0.62
C ALA A 162 14.21 24.40 -0.19
N ILE A 163 15.45 24.28 0.26
CA ILE A 163 16.30 25.42 0.62
C ILE A 163 17.59 25.34 -0.17
N GLU A 164 17.99 26.48 -0.72
CA GLU A 164 19.28 26.65 -1.39
C GLU A 164 20.05 27.83 -0.80
N THR A 165 21.36 27.63 -0.67
CA THR A 165 22.29 28.63 -0.14
C THR A 165 23.60 28.58 -0.91
N LEU A 166 24.16 29.75 -1.18
CA LEU A 166 25.51 29.94 -1.69
C LEU A 166 26.17 31.02 -0.84
N ALA A 167 27.30 30.68 -0.23
CA ALA A 167 28.04 31.61 0.62
C ALA A 167 29.55 31.53 0.38
N LEU A 168 30.22 32.67 0.56
CA LEU A 168 31.67 32.73 0.68
C LEU A 168 32.08 32.37 2.10
N HIS A 169 32.98 31.40 2.20
CA HIS A 169 33.68 31.05 3.41
C HIS A 169 35.12 31.53 3.34
N GLN A 170 35.63 32.03 4.45
CA GLN A 170 37.05 32.41 4.61
C GLN A 170 37.58 31.88 5.94
N ARG A 171 38.90 31.75 6.03
CA ARG A 171 39.56 31.38 7.29
C ARG A 171 39.59 32.59 8.22
N ARG A 172 39.54 32.33 9.53
CA ARG A 172 39.58 33.37 10.58
C ARG A 172 40.76 34.33 10.46
N TYR A 173 41.92 33.85 9.99
CA TYR A 173 43.15 34.64 9.88
C TYR A 173 43.73 34.61 8.46
N LEU A 174 42.88 34.81 7.44
CA LEU A 174 43.20 34.72 5.99
C LEU A 174 43.74 33.35 5.57
N ILE A 175 44.94 32.97 6.02
CA ILE A 175 45.64 31.73 5.67
C ILE A 175 45.56 30.62 6.75
N PHE A 176 45.23 30.93 8.01
CA PHE A 176 45.12 29.93 9.10
C PHE A 176 43.77 29.96 9.83
N GLY A 177 43.42 28.83 10.44
CA GLY A 177 42.18 28.64 11.22
C GLY A 177 41.03 27.96 10.44
N ARG A 178 39.91 27.75 11.14
CA ARG A 178 38.71 27.08 10.60
C ARG A 178 38.01 27.96 9.57
N MET A 179 37.57 27.35 8.46
CA MET A 179 36.71 28.00 7.47
C MET A 179 35.35 28.31 8.09
N ARG A 180 34.86 29.54 7.86
CA ARG A 180 33.55 29.99 8.33
C ARG A 180 32.86 30.79 7.25
N GLU A 181 31.54 30.72 7.24
CA GLU A 181 30.68 31.57 6.44
C GLU A 181 30.92 33.05 6.79
N VAL A 182 31.28 33.85 5.78
CA VAL A 182 31.53 35.29 5.92
C VAL A 182 30.48 36.09 5.18
N THR A 183 30.27 35.79 3.89
CA THR A 183 29.41 36.59 3.02
C THR A 183 28.33 35.71 2.38
N PRO A 184 27.05 35.93 2.68
CA PRO A 184 25.95 35.37 1.90
C PRO A 184 26.00 35.91 0.48
N ILE A 185 26.04 35.03 -0.52
CA ILE A 185 26.04 35.42 -1.93
C ILE A 185 24.64 35.29 -2.50
N GLY A 186 23.96 34.19 -2.19
CA GLY A 186 22.60 34.01 -2.62
C GLY A 186 21.88 32.85 -1.96
N TRP A 187 20.56 32.92 -2.05
CA TRP A 187 19.66 32.04 -1.32
C TRP A 187 18.32 31.93 -2.04
N ALA A 188 17.63 30.83 -1.79
CA ALA A 188 16.25 30.63 -2.18
C ALA A 188 15.59 29.64 -1.21
N GLY A 189 14.30 29.85 -0.93
CA GLY A 189 13.48 28.93 -0.16
C GLY A 189 12.10 28.79 -0.82
N ILE A 190 11.61 27.56 -0.91
CA ILE A 190 10.23 27.27 -1.30
C ILE A 190 9.68 26.16 -0.42
N GLU A 191 8.43 26.30 -0.01
CA GLU A 191 7.66 25.27 0.67
C GLU A 191 6.30 25.06 0.00
N ASN A 192 5.84 23.82 -0.05
CA ASN A 192 4.50 23.47 -0.49
C ASN A 192 3.86 22.51 0.53
N GLY A 193 2.69 22.89 1.03
CA GLY A 193 1.85 22.10 1.93
C GLY A 193 1.60 22.79 3.26
N ASN A 194 1.33 22.01 4.31
CA ASN A 194 1.01 22.58 5.62
C ASN A 194 2.25 23.22 6.23
N ARG A 195 2.12 24.41 6.83
CA ARG A 195 3.27 25.06 7.48
C ARG A 195 3.80 24.20 8.62
N SER A 196 5.10 23.92 8.60
CA SER A 196 5.80 23.20 9.65
C SER A 196 6.89 24.05 10.31
N PHE A 197 7.00 23.93 11.63
CA PHE A 197 8.11 24.50 12.42
C PHE A 197 9.38 23.64 12.39
N ALA A 198 9.27 22.37 11.96
CA ALA A 198 10.44 21.52 11.78
C ALA A 198 11.29 22.06 10.63
N ARG A 199 12.62 21.99 10.77
CA ARG A 199 13.54 22.66 9.84
C ARG A 199 14.01 21.82 8.67
N GLY A 200 13.98 20.49 8.76
CA GLY A 200 14.65 19.61 7.80
C GLY A 200 16.18 19.68 7.87
N VAL A 201 16.84 19.00 6.94
CA VAL A 201 18.30 18.92 6.76
C VAL A 201 18.73 19.76 5.55
N HIS A 202 18.01 19.64 4.42
CA HIS A 202 18.20 20.35 3.15
C HIS A 202 19.66 20.34 2.68
N GLY A 203 20.30 19.17 2.66
CA GLY A 203 21.72 19.06 2.31
C GLY A 203 22.68 19.76 3.30
N GLY A 204 22.25 19.99 4.54
CA GLY A 204 23.08 20.55 5.60
C GLY A 204 23.25 22.07 5.54
N VAL A 205 22.29 22.79 4.96
CA VAL A 205 22.28 24.27 4.85
C VAL A 205 22.48 24.94 6.21
N TYR A 206 21.75 24.52 7.25
CA TYR A 206 21.82 25.14 8.57
C TYR A 206 23.16 24.90 9.28
N ARG A 207 23.86 23.83 8.91
CA ARG A 207 25.16 23.48 9.50
C ARG A 207 26.30 24.23 8.83
N THR A 208 26.25 24.36 7.50
CA THR A 208 27.35 24.92 6.71
C THR A 208 27.18 26.42 6.48
N ASN A 209 25.97 26.86 6.12
CA ASN A 209 25.64 28.24 5.76
C ASN A 209 24.52 28.80 6.66
N PRO A 210 24.67 28.82 8.00
CA PRO A 210 23.59 29.20 8.91
C PRO A 210 23.05 30.62 8.70
N ARG A 211 23.87 31.58 8.28
CA ARG A 211 23.41 32.97 8.03
C ARG A 211 22.63 33.05 6.74
N THR A 212 23.14 32.46 5.67
CA THR A 212 22.49 32.42 4.37
C THR A 212 21.19 31.60 4.41
N ALA A 213 21.14 30.52 5.20
CA ALA A 213 19.93 29.73 5.40
C ALA A 213 18.80 30.54 6.05
N ARG A 214 19.10 31.43 7.01
CA ARG A 214 18.08 32.32 7.60
C ARG A 214 17.51 33.30 6.57
N LEU A 215 18.34 33.81 5.65
CA LEU A 215 17.87 34.67 4.57
C LEU A 215 16.98 33.89 3.60
N ALA A 216 17.31 32.62 3.33
CA ALA A 216 16.46 31.72 2.56
C ALA A 216 15.09 31.50 3.23
N GLU A 217 15.06 31.22 4.54
CA GLU A 217 13.81 31.06 5.30
C GLU A 217 12.97 32.34 5.31
N GLN A 218 13.60 33.51 5.48
CA GLN A 218 12.91 34.81 5.50
C GLN A 218 12.30 35.19 4.15
N SER A 219 12.90 34.73 3.05
CA SER A 219 12.43 34.97 1.68
C SER A 219 11.67 33.78 1.08
N MET A 220 11.31 32.80 1.92
CA MET A 220 10.69 31.56 1.49
C MET A 220 9.30 31.82 0.90
N ARG A 221 9.06 31.29 -0.30
CA ARG A 221 7.73 31.27 -0.90
C ARG A 221 6.97 30.05 -0.42
N SER A 222 5.70 30.22 -0.05
CA SER A 222 4.85 29.13 0.41
C SER A 222 3.67 28.92 -0.54
N ALA A 223 3.43 27.68 -0.93
CA ALA A 223 2.19 27.20 -1.54
C ALA A 223 1.49 26.22 -0.60
N ALA A 224 0.19 26.01 -0.80
CA ALA A 224 -0.63 25.08 -0.01
C ALA A 224 -1.31 24.03 -0.90
N GLY A 225 -0.67 23.68 -2.02
CA GLY A 225 -1.18 22.76 -3.01
C GLY A 225 -0.98 21.30 -2.64
N TYR A 226 0.14 21.00 -1.97
CA TYR A 226 0.42 19.66 -1.47
C TYR A 226 -0.36 19.37 -0.19
N LEU A 227 -1.14 18.30 -0.17
CA LEU A 227 -2.01 17.92 0.96
C LEU A 227 -1.27 17.05 2.00
N GLY A 228 -0.02 16.71 1.73
CA GLY A 228 0.78 15.80 2.54
C GLY A 228 0.71 14.34 2.10
N LEU A 229 1.39 13.48 2.85
CA LEU A 229 1.28 12.04 2.64
C LEU A 229 -0.11 11.57 3.10
N PRO A 230 -0.90 10.88 2.27
CA PRO A 230 -2.21 10.42 2.72
C PRO A 230 -2.08 9.41 3.86
N SER A 231 -3.00 9.47 4.82
CA SER A 231 -3.13 8.38 5.80
C SER A 231 -3.77 7.17 5.13
N MET A 232 -3.32 5.95 5.44
CA MET A 232 -3.71 4.82 4.61
C MET A 232 -3.58 3.48 5.32
N TRP A 233 -4.21 2.43 4.80
CA TRP A 233 -4.06 1.08 5.32
C TRP A 233 -2.82 0.43 4.70
N ASP A 234 -2.08 -0.33 5.50
CA ASP A 234 -1.01 -1.23 5.02
C ASP A 234 -1.00 -2.47 5.91
N LEU A 235 -0.07 -3.40 5.67
CA LEU A 235 0.13 -4.54 6.55
C LEU A 235 0.45 -4.11 7.98
N SER A 236 -0.14 -4.81 8.94
CA SER A 236 0.13 -4.57 10.36
C SER A 236 1.61 -4.81 10.67
N ALA A 237 2.12 -4.20 11.76
CA ALA A 237 3.52 -4.37 12.15
C ALA A 237 3.90 -5.85 12.35
N ILE A 238 2.97 -6.65 12.90
CA ILE A 238 3.13 -8.10 13.10
C ILE A 238 3.24 -8.81 11.74
N GLN A 239 2.32 -8.53 10.81
CA GLN A 239 2.31 -9.17 9.49
C GLN A 239 3.52 -8.81 8.61
N ARG A 240 4.16 -7.68 8.87
CA ARG A 240 5.41 -7.33 8.18
C ARG A 240 6.62 -8.07 8.75
N ALA A 241 6.58 -8.47 10.02
CA ALA A 241 7.62 -9.28 10.64
C ALA A 241 7.44 -10.77 10.31
N VAL A 242 6.20 -11.25 10.41
CA VAL A 242 5.82 -12.64 10.11
C VAL A 242 4.63 -12.59 9.16
N PHE A 243 4.93 -12.68 7.87
CA PHE A 243 3.91 -12.60 6.83
C PHE A 243 3.09 -13.89 6.79
N SER A 244 1.83 -13.80 7.22
CA SER A 244 0.87 -14.90 7.26
C SER A 244 -0.49 -14.38 6.78
N PRO A 245 -0.75 -14.37 5.46
CA PRO A 245 -1.99 -13.86 4.89
C PRO A 245 -3.20 -14.70 5.34
N PRO A 246 -4.38 -14.07 5.54
CA PRO A 246 -5.61 -14.79 5.87
C PRO A 246 -5.93 -15.87 4.83
N VAL A 247 -6.57 -16.94 5.30
CA VAL A 247 -7.10 -17.99 4.43
C VAL A 247 -8.60 -17.80 4.34
N ILE A 248 -9.09 -17.57 3.13
CA ILE A 248 -10.52 -17.56 2.82
C ILE A 248 -10.93 -19.01 2.63
N ALA A 249 -11.66 -19.55 3.59
CA ALA A 249 -12.20 -20.89 3.56
C ALA A 249 -13.70 -20.85 3.27
N VAL A 250 -14.14 -21.65 2.32
CA VAL A 250 -15.53 -21.77 1.92
C VAL A 250 -15.93 -23.23 2.02
N ARG A 251 -17.07 -23.47 2.66
CA ARG A 251 -17.71 -24.77 2.65
C ARG A 251 -19.15 -24.63 2.21
N VAL A 252 -19.51 -25.38 1.18
CA VAL A 252 -20.86 -25.40 0.61
C VAL A 252 -21.52 -26.74 0.87
N SER A 253 -22.84 -26.69 1.05
CA SER A 253 -23.71 -27.84 1.21
C SER A 253 -24.63 -27.97 -0.01
N LEU A 254 -24.86 -29.21 -0.42
CA LEU A 254 -25.96 -29.56 -1.31
C LEU A 254 -27.02 -30.29 -0.46
N PRO A 255 -28.20 -29.68 -0.26
CA PRO A 255 -29.30 -30.30 0.47
C PRO A 255 -29.73 -31.61 -0.19
N GLU A 256 -30.20 -32.56 0.62
CA GLU A 256 -30.67 -33.86 0.11
C GLU A 256 -31.79 -33.70 -0.93
N SER A 257 -32.74 -32.80 -0.68
CA SER A 257 -33.84 -32.49 -1.60
C SER A 257 -33.37 -32.02 -2.98
N ALA A 258 -32.18 -31.42 -3.06
CA ALA A 258 -31.58 -30.93 -4.29
C ALA A 258 -30.65 -31.96 -4.97
N ARG A 259 -30.39 -33.10 -4.30
CA ARG A 259 -29.61 -34.19 -4.88
C ARG A 259 -30.43 -34.87 -5.97
N ARG A 260 -29.83 -34.93 -7.16
CA ARG A 260 -30.28 -35.84 -8.21
C ARG A 260 -29.36 -37.05 -8.17
N GLY A 261 -29.85 -38.18 -7.66
CA GLY A 261 -29.15 -39.45 -7.80
C GLY A 261 -29.06 -39.88 -9.27
N ALA A 262 -28.26 -40.91 -9.57
CA ALA A 262 -28.23 -41.51 -10.91
C ALA A 262 -29.64 -41.87 -11.40
N ALA A 263 -30.50 -42.37 -10.50
CA ALA A 263 -31.92 -42.61 -10.77
C ALA A 263 -32.69 -41.37 -11.24
N GLY A 264 -32.44 -40.20 -10.66
CA GLY A 264 -33.08 -38.94 -11.07
C GLY A 264 -32.50 -38.36 -12.38
N TRP A 265 -31.25 -38.67 -12.68
CA TRP A 265 -30.61 -38.34 -13.97
C TRP A 265 -31.14 -39.19 -15.12
N PHE A 266 -31.44 -40.46 -14.86
CA PHE A 266 -31.96 -41.41 -15.84
C PHE A 266 -33.49 -41.58 -15.81
N GLY A 267 -34.21 -40.77 -15.02
CA GLY A 267 -35.68 -40.80 -14.97
C GLY A 267 -36.30 -41.99 -14.21
N PHE A 268 -35.51 -42.75 -13.45
CA PHE A 268 -35.97 -43.91 -12.66
C PHE A 268 -36.67 -43.53 -11.35
N ASN A 269 -36.80 -42.23 -11.03
CA ASN A 269 -37.51 -41.74 -9.85
C ASN A 269 -39.02 -42.07 -9.86
N SER A 270 -39.56 -42.55 -10.98
CA SER A 270 -40.93 -43.07 -11.08
C SER A 270 -40.96 -44.38 -11.89
N LEU A 271 -40.28 -45.42 -11.42
CA LEU A 271 -40.67 -46.78 -11.78
C LEU A 271 -41.78 -47.23 -10.82
N THR A 272 -43.02 -46.92 -11.17
CA THR A 272 -44.26 -47.51 -10.63
C THR A 272 -44.37 -48.99 -11.03
N GLY A 273 -43.37 -49.79 -10.65
CA GLY A 273 -43.27 -51.20 -11.04
C GLY A 273 -42.40 -52.06 -10.14
N LEU A 274 -41.81 -51.52 -9.07
CA LEU A 274 -41.03 -52.29 -8.09
C LEU A 274 -41.58 -52.21 -6.66
N SER A 275 -42.81 -51.73 -6.49
CA SER A 275 -43.62 -52.05 -5.32
C SER A 275 -44.36 -53.34 -5.62
N TYR A 276 -43.71 -54.50 -5.42
CA TYR A 276 -44.43 -55.77 -5.36
C TYR A 276 -45.21 -55.80 -4.04
N ALA A 277 -46.42 -55.26 -4.09
CA ALA A 277 -47.47 -55.50 -3.13
C ALA A 277 -48.77 -55.42 -3.92
N ASP A 278 -49.04 -56.47 -4.69
CA ASP A 278 -50.40 -56.78 -5.10
C ASP A 278 -51.13 -57.32 -3.85
N PRO A 279 -52.16 -56.65 -3.32
CA PRO A 279 -52.75 -56.99 -2.03
C PRO A 279 -53.78 -58.14 -2.12
N GLN A 280 -53.51 -59.20 -2.89
CA GLN A 280 -54.41 -60.36 -3.00
C GLN A 280 -53.83 -61.73 -2.61
N ASP A 281 -52.55 -61.84 -2.25
CA ASP A 281 -52.01 -63.10 -1.70
C ASP A 281 -51.88 -63.03 -0.18
N ALA A 282 -52.90 -63.56 0.51
CA ALA A 282 -52.97 -63.65 1.97
C ALA A 282 -52.04 -64.72 2.60
N ASP A 283 -51.19 -65.38 1.81
CA ASP A 283 -50.34 -66.50 2.27
C ASP A 283 -48.84 -66.34 1.97
N SER A 284 -48.36 -65.13 1.64
CA SER A 284 -46.92 -64.91 1.47
C SER A 284 -46.19 -64.73 2.83
N PRO A 285 -45.09 -65.46 3.07
CA PRO A 285 -44.36 -65.40 4.33
C PRO A 285 -43.76 -64.01 4.55
N VAL A 286 -43.89 -63.50 5.77
CA VAL A 286 -43.26 -62.26 6.25
C VAL A 286 -41.75 -62.40 6.08
N ILE A 287 -41.21 -61.85 4.99
CA ILE A 287 -39.77 -61.63 4.86
C ILE A 287 -39.43 -60.52 5.84
N GLU A 288 -38.88 -60.91 7.00
CA GLU A 288 -38.31 -59.96 7.94
C GLU A 288 -37.32 -59.05 7.20
N LYS A 289 -37.53 -57.74 7.34
CA LYS A 289 -36.61 -56.73 6.81
C LYS A 289 -35.17 -57.11 7.17
N PRO A 290 -34.23 -57.12 6.22
CA PRO A 290 -32.86 -57.55 6.47
C PRO A 290 -32.24 -56.76 7.63
N LEU A 291 -31.52 -57.48 8.49
CA LEU A 291 -30.89 -57.00 9.73
C LEU A 291 -30.06 -55.71 9.57
N GLY A 292 -29.62 -55.39 8.34
CA GLY A 292 -28.94 -54.14 8.00
C GLY A 292 -29.79 -52.88 8.19
N GLU A 293 -31.11 -52.96 7.99
CA GLU A 293 -32.02 -51.81 8.10
C GLU A 293 -32.36 -51.48 9.56
N LYS A 294 -32.29 -52.46 10.48
CA LYS A 294 -32.45 -52.27 11.93
C LYS A 294 -31.19 -51.75 12.62
N LEU A 295 -29.99 -52.02 12.08
CA LEU A 295 -28.72 -51.58 12.67
C LEU A 295 -28.24 -50.21 12.13
N LEU A 296 -28.68 -49.82 10.94
CA LEU A 296 -28.54 -48.47 10.39
C LEU A 296 -29.81 -47.67 10.72
N GLY A 297 -30.07 -47.44 12.01
CA GLY A 297 -31.16 -46.58 12.43
C GLY A 297 -31.12 -45.27 11.66
N SER A 298 -32.21 -44.97 10.92
CA SER A 298 -32.56 -43.67 10.34
C SER A 298 -31.36 -42.72 10.23
N ARG A 299 -30.38 -43.03 9.37
CA ARG A 299 -29.39 -42.03 8.98
C ARG A 299 -30.16 -41.02 8.13
N THR A 300 -30.63 -39.95 8.76
CA THR A 300 -30.92 -38.70 8.06
C THR A 300 -29.75 -38.46 7.12
N ALA A 301 -30.00 -38.46 5.82
CA ALA A 301 -28.89 -38.43 4.87
C ALA A 301 -28.21 -37.07 5.04
N SER A 302 -26.99 -37.07 5.59
CA SER A 302 -26.21 -35.84 5.80
C SER A 302 -26.06 -35.11 4.47
N PRO A 303 -26.09 -33.75 4.43
CA PRO A 303 -25.92 -32.98 3.20
C PRO A 303 -24.57 -33.31 2.53
N MET A 304 -24.46 -33.08 1.22
CA MET A 304 -23.18 -33.33 0.54
C MET A 304 -22.35 -32.07 0.69
N MET A 305 -21.17 -32.19 1.28
CA MET A 305 -20.32 -31.06 1.60
C MET A 305 -19.12 -31.00 0.67
N VAL A 306 -18.78 -29.79 0.23
CA VAL A 306 -17.55 -29.51 -0.51
C VAL A 306 -16.84 -28.34 0.15
N GLU A 307 -15.53 -28.45 0.29
CA GLU A 307 -14.67 -27.46 0.92
C GLU A 307 -13.63 -26.94 -0.07
N ALA A 308 -13.34 -25.64 0.01
CA ALA A 308 -12.29 -24.98 -0.75
C ALA A 308 -11.62 -23.91 0.12
N ALA A 309 -10.33 -23.67 -0.12
CA ALA A 309 -9.61 -22.59 0.53
C ALA A 309 -8.69 -21.87 -0.44
N ALA A 310 -8.60 -20.56 -0.26
CA ALA A 310 -7.73 -19.69 -1.02
C ALA A 310 -6.98 -18.74 -0.08
N THR A 311 -5.79 -18.34 -0.48
CA THR A 311 -5.01 -17.31 0.20
C THR A 311 -4.28 -16.45 -0.83
N THR A 312 -3.77 -15.31 -0.40
CA THR A 312 -3.05 -14.38 -1.28
C THR A 312 -1.58 -14.36 -0.88
N SER A 313 -0.72 -14.81 -1.78
CA SER A 313 0.73 -14.73 -1.60
C SER A 313 1.30 -13.44 -2.17
N PHE A 314 2.43 -12.98 -1.62
CA PHE A 314 3.21 -11.88 -2.18
C PHE A 314 4.43 -12.45 -2.89
N VAL A 315 4.50 -12.30 -4.22
CA VAL A 315 5.62 -12.83 -5.01
C VAL A 315 5.94 -11.88 -6.15
N ARG A 316 7.12 -11.27 -6.09
CA ARG A 316 7.66 -10.47 -7.19
C ARG A 316 7.97 -11.39 -8.39
N PRO A 317 7.45 -11.11 -9.60
CA PRO A 317 7.67 -11.98 -10.76
C PRO A 317 9.13 -12.02 -11.23
N VAL A 318 9.81 -10.88 -11.17
CA VAL A 318 11.21 -10.71 -11.57
C VAL A 318 12.00 -10.40 -10.30
N PRO A 319 13.14 -11.05 -10.00
CA PRO A 319 13.99 -10.67 -8.89
C PRO A 319 14.55 -9.25 -9.04
N ARG A 320 14.87 -8.58 -7.93
CA ARG A 320 15.49 -7.25 -8.00
C ARG A 320 16.93 -7.37 -8.50
N VAL A 321 17.38 -6.40 -9.28
CA VAL A 321 18.74 -6.35 -9.83
C VAL A 321 19.79 -6.21 -8.71
N ASP A 322 19.42 -5.56 -7.61
CA ASP A 322 20.26 -5.38 -6.42
C ASP A 322 20.29 -6.61 -5.48
N GLY A 323 19.59 -7.69 -5.82
CA GLY A 323 19.51 -8.90 -5.00
C GLY A 323 18.72 -8.74 -3.69
N ALA A 324 18.16 -7.55 -3.40
CA ALA A 324 17.36 -7.34 -2.21
C ALA A 324 16.00 -8.07 -2.34
N GLN A 325 15.46 -8.48 -1.19
CA GLN A 325 14.09 -9.02 -1.14
C GLN A 325 13.10 -7.88 -0.92
N GLU A 326 12.02 -7.90 -1.69
CA GLU A 326 10.94 -6.94 -1.54
C GLU A 326 9.96 -7.42 -0.48
N ALA A 327 9.70 -6.60 0.53
CA ALA A 327 8.72 -6.90 1.56
C ALA A 327 7.29 -6.74 1.01
N PRO A 328 6.32 -7.52 1.51
CA PRO A 328 4.93 -7.36 1.12
C PRO A 328 4.39 -6.01 1.59
N SER A 329 3.55 -5.38 0.76
CA SER A 329 2.85 -4.14 1.06
C SER A 329 1.56 -4.08 0.25
N LEU A 330 0.51 -3.49 0.81
CA LEU A 330 -0.79 -3.39 0.13
C LEU A 330 -0.78 -2.55 -1.16
N TYR A 331 0.30 -1.81 -1.42
CA TYR A 331 0.47 -0.95 -2.61
C TYR A 331 1.25 -1.63 -3.73
N ASN A 332 1.94 -2.72 -3.41
CA ASN A 332 2.71 -3.44 -4.41
C ASN A 332 1.77 -4.30 -5.27
N PRO A 333 1.92 -4.31 -6.61
CA PRO A 333 1.03 -5.05 -7.50
C PRO A 333 1.34 -6.57 -7.55
N TYR A 334 2.10 -7.09 -6.60
CA TYR A 334 2.65 -8.45 -6.62
C TYR A 334 1.86 -9.45 -5.77
N TRP A 335 0.60 -9.13 -5.49
CA TRP A 335 -0.34 -10.01 -4.81
C TRP A 335 -0.89 -11.05 -5.79
N ARG A 336 -0.77 -12.33 -5.44
CA ARG A 336 -1.24 -13.45 -6.26
C ARG A 336 -2.19 -14.34 -5.46
N PRO A 337 -3.45 -14.50 -5.90
CA PRO A 337 -4.34 -15.47 -5.31
C PRO A 337 -3.84 -16.88 -5.64
N ARG A 338 -3.98 -17.80 -4.69
CA ARG A 338 -3.70 -19.21 -4.89
C ARG A 338 -4.65 -20.06 -4.08
N LEU A 339 -4.97 -21.23 -4.61
CA LEU A 339 -5.62 -22.27 -3.82
C LEU A 339 -4.65 -22.77 -2.75
N THR A 340 -5.20 -23.10 -1.58
CA THR A 340 -4.44 -23.68 -0.47
C THR A 340 -5.26 -24.79 0.16
N ARG A 341 -4.60 -25.65 0.93
CA ARG A 341 -5.27 -26.67 1.71
C ARG A 341 -5.77 -26.05 3.01
N LEU A 342 -6.94 -26.54 3.47
CA LEU A 342 -7.42 -26.28 4.82
C LEU A 342 -6.53 -27.02 5.82
N SER A 343 -6.27 -26.39 6.96
CA SER A 343 -5.59 -27.08 8.05
C SER A 343 -6.50 -28.16 8.64
N VAL A 344 -5.92 -29.18 9.28
CA VAL A 344 -6.71 -30.22 9.96
C VAL A 344 -7.62 -29.61 11.02
N VAL A 345 -7.15 -28.56 11.72
CA VAL A 345 -7.93 -27.83 12.72
C VAL A 345 -9.15 -27.17 12.10
N ASP A 346 -8.98 -26.48 10.96
CA ASP A 346 -10.10 -25.84 10.25
C ASP A 346 -11.13 -26.86 9.79
N ARG A 347 -10.70 -28.00 9.27
CA ARG A 347 -11.60 -29.08 8.83
C ARG A 347 -12.36 -29.71 9.98
N LEU A 348 -11.72 -29.88 11.14
CA LEU A 348 -12.38 -30.37 12.35
C LEU A 348 -13.43 -29.38 12.87
N GLN A 349 -13.13 -28.08 12.85
CA GLN A 349 -14.08 -27.01 13.21
C GLN A 349 -15.27 -27.00 12.26
N LEU A 350 -15.03 -27.04 10.94
CA LEU A 350 -16.07 -27.15 9.93
C LEU A 350 -16.94 -28.39 10.18
N ALA A 351 -16.35 -29.56 10.38
CA ALA A 351 -17.10 -30.78 10.63
C ALA A 351 -17.95 -30.69 11.92
N ALA A 352 -17.41 -30.13 13.00
CA ALA A 352 -18.15 -29.92 14.23
C ALA A 352 -19.36 -28.99 14.06
N LEU A 353 -19.17 -27.87 13.34
CA LEU A 353 -20.22 -26.87 13.12
C LEU A 353 -21.33 -27.36 12.19
N ASP A 354 -20.98 -28.20 11.21
CA ASP A 354 -21.93 -28.74 10.24
C ASP A 354 -22.54 -30.09 10.65
N GLY A 355 -22.13 -30.64 11.80
CA GLY A 355 -22.62 -31.93 12.30
C GLY A 355 -22.08 -33.15 11.53
N ASP A 356 -20.96 -33.00 10.84
CA ASP A 356 -20.31 -34.08 10.10
C ASP A 356 -19.42 -34.95 11.02
N PRO A 357 -19.22 -36.24 10.68
CA PRO A 357 -18.34 -37.11 11.46
C PRO A 357 -16.90 -36.58 11.50
N LEU A 358 -16.40 -36.27 12.70
CA LEU A 358 -15.07 -35.67 12.91
C LEU A 358 -13.91 -36.50 12.34
N TRP A 359 -14.06 -37.83 12.31
CA TRP A 359 -13.03 -38.71 11.77
C TRP A 359 -12.80 -38.49 10.26
N LEU A 360 -13.82 -38.06 9.49
CA LEU A 360 -13.68 -37.75 8.06
C LEU A 360 -12.83 -36.49 7.84
N ALA A 361 -12.86 -35.53 8.76
CA ALA A 361 -12.07 -34.31 8.70
C ALA A 361 -10.57 -34.52 9.01
N GLY A 362 -10.24 -35.60 9.74
CA GLY A 362 -8.88 -36.01 10.06
C GLY A 362 -8.12 -36.66 8.90
N VAL A 363 -8.81 -37.10 7.85
CA VAL A 363 -8.18 -37.81 6.72
C VAL A 363 -7.38 -36.82 5.85
N PRO A 364 -6.12 -37.12 5.49
CA PRO A 364 -5.36 -36.30 4.53
C PRO A 364 -6.07 -36.23 3.17
N ARG A 365 -6.10 -35.05 2.56
CA ARG A 365 -6.68 -34.80 1.23
C ARG A 365 -5.68 -34.06 0.36
#